data_AF-A0A7U6QQ08-F1
#
_entry.id   AF-A0A7U6QQ08-F1
#
_cell.length_a   1.000
_cell.length_b   1.000
_cell.length_c   1.000
_cell.angle_alpha   90.00
_cell.angle_beta   90.00
_cell.angle_gamma   90.00
#
_symmetry.space_group_name_H-M   'P 1'
#
loop_
_entity.id
_entity.type
_entity.pdbx_description
1 polymer ?
#
loop_
_entity_poly.entity_id
_entity_poly.type
_entity_poly.pdbx_seq_one_letter_code
_entity_poly.pdbx_strand_id
1 'polypeptide(L)'
;MPVEFAVRGFTESLRQELNIQNCGVSATCIHPGGIKTNIANSARGNDSTSTVGMPTGDKAIKSFNKLLKFDASEAAWIILHAAATNQQRCLIGNDAKMVDAIQRVFPSHYSEVINDITQLSRKLKPRRNNKRSDKTSTAP
;
A
#
# COMPACT_ATOMS: atom_id res chain seq x y z
N MET A 1 -8.08 12.66 -7.68
CA MET A 1 -7.15 13.07 -6.60
C MET A 1 -7.52 12.28 -5.34
N PRO A 2 -6.63 11.45 -4.77
CA PRO A 2 -6.97 10.61 -3.62
C PRO A 2 -7.09 11.46 -2.34
N VAL A 3 -8.10 11.18 -1.51
CA VAL A 3 -8.44 11.92 -0.27
C VAL A 3 -7.24 12.04 0.70
N GLU A 4 -6.37 11.02 0.78
CA GLU A 4 -5.19 11.01 1.64
C GLU A 4 -4.22 12.17 1.37
N PHE A 5 -4.02 12.54 0.10
CA PHE A 5 -3.12 13.65 -0.27
C PHE A 5 -3.71 15.01 0.11
N ALA A 6 -5.04 15.15 0.05
CA ALA A 6 -5.71 16.37 0.46
C ALA A 6 -5.60 16.59 1.98
N VAL A 7 -5.78 15.53 2.77
CA VAL A 7 -5.61 15.57 4.24
C VAL A 7 -4.19 15.98 4.61
N ARG A 8 -3.19 15.45 3.91
CA ARG A 8 -1.78 15.83 4.12
C ARG A 8 -1.57 17.33 3.86
N GLY A 9 -1.96 17.82 2.69
CA GLY A 9 -1.77 19.23 2.32
C GLY A 9 -2.46 20.18 3.30
N PHE A 10 -3.70 19.87 3.68
CA PHE A 10 -4.43 20.64 4.68
C PHE A 10 -3.71 20.68 6.04
N THR A 11 -3.27 19.51 6.53
CA THR A 11 -2.60 19.41 7.84
C THR A 11 -1.26 20.13 7.87
N GLU A 12 -0.50 20.08 6.76
CA GLU A 12 0.77 20.79 6.63
C GLU A 12 0.59 22.31 6.61
N SER A 13 -0.41 22.82 5.88
CA SER A 13 -0.77 24.24 5.90
C SER A 13 -1.26 24.69 7.28
N LEU A 14 -2.14 23.92 7.92
CA LEU A 14 -2.65 24.23 9.26
C LEU A 14 -1.52 24.31 10.29
N ARG A 15 -0.56 23.39 10.26
CA ARG A 15 0.58 23.41 11.18
C ARG A 15 1.42 24.68 11.04
N GLN A 16 1.60 25.20 9.82
CA GLN A 16 2.32 26.45 9.61
C GLN A 16 1.58 27.63 10.26
N GLU A 17 0.26 27.70 10.10
CA GLU A 17 -0.55 28.73 10.75
C GLU A 17 -0.46 28.65 12.28
N LEU A 18 -0.57 27.45 12.87
CA LEU A 18 -0.45 27.24 14.32
C LEU A 18 0.94 27.64 14.85
N ASN A 19 2.00 27.36 14.10
CA ASN A 19 3.36 27.76 14.46
C ASN A 19 3.54 29.29 14.41
N ILE A 20 2.92 29.96 13.42
CA ILE A 20 2.95 31.43 13.31
C ILE A 20 2.18 32.08 14.46
N GLN A 21 1.02 31.53 14.82
CA GLN A 21 0.18 32.04 15.90
C GLN A 21 0.76 31.79 17.30
N ASN A 22 1.72 30.86 17.43
CA ASN A 22 2.36 30.47 18.70
C ASN A 22 1.33 30.18 19.81
N CYS A 23 0.25 29.49 19.44
CA CYS A 23 -0.92 29.26 20.31
C CYS A 23 -0.82 27.99 21.18
N GLY A 24 0.32 27.30 21.16
CA GLY A 24 0.54 26.08 21.95
C GLY A 24 -0.16 24.82 21.41
N VAL A 25 -0.73 24.87 20.20
CA VAL A 25 -1.40 23.74 19.54
C VAL A 25 -0.53 23.22 18.39
N SER A 26 -0.49 21.90 18.21
CA SER A 26 0.21 21.25 17.10
C SER A 26 -0.67 20.30 16.32
N ALA A 27 -0.40 20.16 15.02
CA ALA A 27 -1.02 19.16 14.15
C ALA A 27 0.02 18.15 13.64
N THR A 28 -0.30 16.85 13.71
CA THR A 28 0.55 15.74 13.28
C THR A 28 -0.16 14.94 12.19
N CYS A 29 0.46 14.78 11.01
CA CYS A 29 -0.09 13.99 9.91
C CYS A 29 0.37 12.52 10.01
N ILE A 30 -0.59 11.60 10.10
CA ILE A 30 -0.34 10.16 10.18
C ILE A 30 -0.56 9.51 8.81
N HIS A 31 0.42 8.75 8.37
CA HIS A 31 0.37 7.95 7.15
C HIS A 31 0.42 6.46 7.53
N PRO A 32 -0.74 5.83 7.71
CA PRO A 32 -0.80 4.42 8.08
C PRO A 32 -0.49 3.53 6.87
N GLY A 33 0.42 2.58 7.06
CA GLY A 33 0.54 1.42 6.17
C GLY A 33 -0.53 0.37 6.46
N GLY A 34 -0.27 -0.86 6.02
CA GLY A 34 -1.15 -1.99 6.25
C GLY A 34 -1.22 -2.43 7.72
N ILE A 35 -2.19 -1.91 8.47
CA ILE A 35 -2.45 -2.25 9.88
C ILE A 35 -3.53 -3.33 9.98
N LYS A 36 -3.28 -4.36 10.78
CA LYS A 36 -4.23 -5.45 11.06
C LYS A 36 -5.38 -4.95 11.95
N THR A 37 -6.45 -4.46 11.33
CA THR A 37 -7.66 -4.03 12.04
C THR A 37 -8.85 -4.92 11.71
N ASN A 38 -9.93 -4.84 12.51
CA ASN A 38 -11.16 -5.57 12.19
C ASN A 38 -11.85 -5.06 10.91
N ILE A 39 -11.59 -3.80 10.52
CA ILE A 39 -12.08 -3.20 9.27
C ILE A 39 -11.42 -3.89 8.07
N ALA A 40 -10.11 -4.15 8.14
CA ALA A 40 -9.41 -4.87 7.10
C ALA A 40 -9.93 -6.32 6.92
N ASN A 41 -10.28 -7.00 8.01
CA ASN A 41 -10.90 -8.33 7.96
C ASN A 41 -12.30 -8.30 7.33
N SER A 42 -13.01 -7.18 7.49
CA SER A 42 -14.38 -6.99 7.01
C SER A 42 -14.43 -6.30 5.65
N ALA A 43 -13.27 -5.93 5.08
CA ALA A 43 -13.18 -5.27 3.79
C ALA A 43 -13.69 -6.24 2.71
N ARG A 44 -14.87 -5.92 2.15
CA ARG A 44 -15.54 -6.76 1.17
C ARG A 44 -14.74 -6.70 -0.13
N GLY A 45 -14.17 -7.83 -0.55
CA GLY A 45 -13.63 -7.99 -1.89
C GLY A 45 -14.77 -7.81 -2.89
N ASN A 46 -14.66 -6.83 -3.79
CA ASN A 46 -15.66 -6.64 -4.83
C ASN A 46 -15.52 -7.77 -5.86
N ASP A 47 -16.58 -8.57 -6.04
CA ASP A 47 -16.66 -9.69 -6.99
C ASP A 47 -16.45 -9.26 -8.46
N SER A 48 -16.51 -7.96 -8.73
CA SER A 48 -16.19 -7.34 -10.02
C SER A 48 -14.73 -7.51 -10.46
N THR A 49 -13.82 -7.98 -9.57
CA THR A 49 -12.39 -8.18 -9.87
C THR A 49 -12.06 -9.57 -10.43
N SER A 50 -13.06 -10.47 -10.52
CA SER A 50 -12.93 -11.81 -11.12
C SER A 50 -12.55 -11.78 -12.60
N THR A 51 -12.87 -10.70 -13.32
CA THR A 51 -12.52 -10.50 -14.75
C THR A 51 -11.04 -10.16 -14.99
N VAL A 52 -10.30 -9.77 -13.94
CA VAL A 52 -8.88 -9.36 -14.00
C VAL A 52 -7.96 -10.40 -13.34
N GLY A 53 -8.43 -11.63 -13.13
CA GLY A 53 -7.58 -12.72 -12.61
C GLY A 53 -7.08 -12.52 -11.16
N MET A 54 -7.61 -11.55 -10.42
CA MET A 54 -7.31 -11.35 -9.01
C MET A 54 -8.08 -12.41 -8.17
N PRO A 55 -7.50 -12.93 -7.08
CA PRO A 55 -8.24 -13.79 -6.16
C PRO A 55 -9.46 -13.02 -5.64
N THR A 56 -10.65 -13.59 -5.80
CA THR A 56 -11.93 -13.02 -5.36
C THR A 56 -12.40 -13.68 -4.06
N GLY A 57 -13.30 -13.02 -3.32
CA GLY A 57 -13.86 -13.52 -2.06
C GLY A 57 -12.82 -13.78 -0.96
N ASP A 58 -12.97 -14.89 -0.22
CA ASP A 58 -12.17 -15.24 0.96
C ASP A 58 -10.66 -15.34 0.69
N LYS A 59 -10.26 -15.71 -0.53
CA LYS A 59 -8.83 -15.78 -0.91
C LYS A 59 -8.21 -14.39 -1.04
N ALA A 60 -8.99 -13.40 -1.47
CA ALA A 60 -8.58 -11.99 -1.52
C ALA A 60 -8.32 -11.47 -0.11
N ILE A 61 -9.28 -11.72 0.80
CA ILE A 61 -9.23 -11.27 2.19
C ILE A 61 -8.06 -11.92 2.93
N LYS A 62 -7.84 -13.23 2.77
CA LYS A 62 -6.67 -13.92 3.33
C LYS A 62 -5.34 -13.39 2.80
N SER A 63 -5.26 -13.05 1.52
CA SER A 63 -4.04 -12.49 0.91
C SER A 63 -3.80 -11.05 1.37
N PHE A 64 -4.86 -10.25 1.52
CA PHE A 64 -4.80 -8.90 2.07
C PHE A 64 -4.36 -8.92 3.53
N ASN A 65 -4.95 -9.79 4.36
CA ASN A 65 -4.54 -9.98 5.75
C ASN A 65 -3.10 -10.46 5.91
N LYS A 66 -2.54 -11.18 4.93
CA LYS A 66 -1.12 -11.56 4.92
C LYS A 66 -0.21 -10.36 4.62
N LEU A 67 -0.72 -9.35 3.90
CA LEU A 67 -0.01 -8.11 3.58
C LEU A 67 -0.02 -7.14 4.76
N LEU A 68 -1.12 -7.10 5.52
CA LEU A 68 -1.21 -6.34 6.76
C LEU A 68 -0.37 -7.04 7.82
N LYS A 69 0.86 -6.58 8.04
CA LYS A 69 1.76 -7.20 9.03
C LYS A 69 1.82 -6.41 10.33
N PHE A 70 1.45 -5.13 10.31
CA PHE A 70 1.62 -4.23 11.43
C PHE A 70 0.51 -4.38 12.47
N ASP A 71 0.89 -4.50 13.74
CA ASP A 71 -0.05 -4.66 14.85
C ASP A 71 -0.81 -3.35 15.14
N ALA A 72 -2.10 -3.48 15.48
CA ALA A 72 -2.93 -2.31 15.77
C ALA A 72 -2.56 -1.63 17.10
N SER A 73 -2.15 -2.39 18.11
CA SER A 73 -1.76 -1.85 19.42
C SER A 73 -0.45 -1.06 19.30
N GLU A 74 0.50 -1.60 18.53
CA GLU A 74 1.74 -0.90 18.21
C GLU A 74 1.48 0.38 17.39
N ALA A 75 0.55 0.34 16.44
CA ALA A 75 0.15 1.53 15.68
C ALA A 75 -0.43 2.62 16.57
N ALA A 76 -1.31 2.25 17.51
CA ALA A 76 -1.89 3.18 18.47
C ALA A 76 -0.80 3.85 19.32
N TRP A 77 0.15 3.07 19.84
CA TRP A 77 1.26 3.61 20.64
C TRP A 77 2.11 4.59 19.83
N ILE A 78 2.44 4.26 18.58
CA ILE A 78 3.23 5.14 17.69
C ILE A 78 2.48 6.45 17.41
N ILE A 79 1.17 6.40 17.15
CA ILE A 79 0.35 7.60 16.90
C ILE A 79 0.37 8.51 18.12
N LEU A 80 0.12 7.95 19.31
CA LEU A 80 0.11 8.69 20.56
C LEU A 80 1.48 9.30 20.85
N HIS A 81 2.55 8.53 20.64
CA HIS A 81 3.92 9.00 20.82
C HIS A 81 4.27 10.13 19.84
N ALA A 82 3.88 10.02 18.57
CA ALA A 82 4.12 11.06 17.56
C ALA A 82 3.39 12.36 17.90
N ALA A 83 2.14 12.27 18.38
CA ALA A 83 1.41 13.43 18.87
C ALA A 83 2.08 14.05 20.11
N ALA A 84 2.45 13.23 21.11
CA ALA A 84 3.08 13.69 22.34
C ALA A 84 4.46 14.34 22.11
N THR A 85 5.20 13.88 21.11
CA THR A 85 6.52 14.42 20.73
C THR A 85 6.43 15.49 19.63
N ASN A 86 5.22 15.96 19.30
CA ASN A 86 4.96 17.00 18.31
C ASN A 86 5.63 16.74 16.95
N GLN A 87 5.61 15.49 16.48
CA GLN A 87 6.13 15.15 15.17
C GLN A 87 5.24 15.76 14.09
N GLN A 88 5.84 16.35 13.06
CA GLN A 88 5.08 16.87 11.92
C GLN A 88 4.44 15.74 11.10
N ARG A 89 5.16 14.62 10.93
CA ARG A 89 4.76 13.48 10.11
C ARG A 89 5.12 12.17 10.81
N CYS A 90 4.19 11.23 10.84
CA CYS A 90 4.43 9.88 11.31
C CYS A 90 4.00 8.85 10.26
N LEU A 91 4.89 7.90 9.98
CA LEU A 91 4.70 6.82 9.02
C LEU A 91 4.64 5.50 9.80
N ILE A 92 3.53 4.77 9.67
CA ILE A 92 3.29 3.55 10.45
C ILE A 92 3.45 2.32 9.56
N GLY A 93 4.25 1.35 10.00
CA GLY A 93 4.60 0.15 9.26
C GLY A 93 6.04 0.14 8.73
N ASN A 94 6.63 -1.05 8.65
CA ASN A 94 7.99 -1.26 8.12
C ASN A 94 8.17 -0.68 6.71
N ASP A 95 7.14 -0.78 5.86
CA ASP A 95 7.21 -0.30 4.48
C ASP A 95 7.16 1.23 4.38
N ALA A 96 6.51 1.91 5.32
CA ALA A 96 6.35 3.36 5.30
C ALA A 96 7.65 4.10 5.67
N LYS A 97 8.41 3.57 6.65
CA LYS A 97 9.76 4.06 6.99
C LYS A 97 10.78 3.75 5.90
N MET A 98 10.69 2.55 5.28
CA MET A 98 11.59 2.15 4.20
C MET A 98 11.35 2.96 2.92
N VAL A 99 10.09 3.22 2.55
CA VAL A 99 9.76 4.08 1.39
C VAL A 99 10.20 5.52 1.62
N ASP A 100 10.02 6.07 2.83
CA ASP A 100 10.49 7.43 3.17
C ASP A 100 12.02 7.54 3.17
N ALA A 101 12.72 6.51 3.66
CA ALA A 101 14.18 6.43 3.58
C ALA A 101 14.67 6.31 2.13
N ILE A 102 14.04 5.45 1.30
CA ILE A 102 14.40 5.28 -0.11
C ILE A 102 14.11 6.54 -0.92
N GLN A 103 12.99 7.24 -0.67
CA GLN A 103 12.68 8.51 -1.34
C GLN A 103 13.66 9.63 -0.95
N ARG A 104 14.17 9.63 0.28
CA ARG A 104 15.21 10.59 0.71
C ARG A 104 16.60 10.27 0.13
N VAL A 105 16.93 8.99 -0.06
CA VAL A 105 18.26 8.56 -0.53
C VAL A 105 18.35 8.45 -2.06
N PHE A 106 17.26 8.10 -2.75
CA PHE A 106 17.21 7.89 -4.19
C PHE A 106 15.97 8.54 -4.84
N PRO A 107 15.86 9.88 -4.86
CA PRO A 107 14.69 10.59 -5.40
C PRO A 107 14.44 10.36 -6.91
N SER A 108 15.42 9.84 -7.66
CA SER A 108 15.42 9.86 -9.13
C SER A 108 15.42 8.49 -9.85
N HIS A 109 15.49 7.35 -9.15
CA HIS A 109 15.77 6.06 -9.82
C HIS A 109 14.55 5.13 -10.00
N TYR A 110 13.35 5.55 -9.58
CA TYR A 110 12.15 4.70 -9.64
C TYR A 110 11.65 4.48 -11.08
N SER A 111 11.84 5.47 -11.94
CA SER A 111 11.35 5.49 -13.33
C SER A 111 12.04 4.46 -14.22
N GLU A 112 13.35 4.27 -14.03
CA GLU A 112 14.18 3.45 -14.92
C GLU A 112 14.06 1.96 -14.58
N VAL A 113 14.04 1.63 -13.29
CA VAL A 113 13.96 0.24 -12.82
C VAL A 113 12.61 -0.41 -13.18
N ILE A 114 11.50 0.34 -13.15
CA ILE A 114 10.19 -0.18 -13.55
C ILE A 114 10.13 -0.43 -15.08
N ASN A 115 10.75 0.46 -15.87
CA ASN A 115 10.83 0.27 -17.31
C ASN A 115 11.71 -0.94 -17.68
N ASP A 116 12.79 -1.18 -16.96
CA ASP A 116 13.66 -2.33 -17.21
C ASP A 116 13.01 -3.66 -16.81
N ILE A 117 12.30 -3.71 -15.68
CA ILE A 117 11.60 -4.92 -15.23
C ILE A 117 10.42 -5.26 -16.15
N THR A 118 9.69 -4.25 -16.67
CA THR A 118 8.59 -4.48 -17.63
C THR A 118 9.08 -4.89 -19.01
N GLN A 119 10.30 -4.48 -19.41
CA GLN A 119 10.93 -4.92 -20.65
C GLN A 119 11.53 -6.33 -20.52
N LEU A 120 12.17 -6.63 -19.40
CA LEU A 120 12.77 -7.93 -19.14
C LEU A 120 11.70 -9.03 -18.96
N SER A 121 10.58 -8.72 -18.30
CA SER A 121 9.43 -9.64 -18.18
C SER A 121 8.70 -9.87 -19.50
N ARG A 122 8.68 -8.90 -20.41
CA ARG A 122 8.21 -9.09 -21.80
C ARG A 122 9.14 -10.02 -22.58
N LYS A 123 10.45 -9.92 -22.37
CA LYS A 123 11.46 -10.76 -23.03
C LYS A 123 11.47 -12.21 -22.53
N LEU A 124 11.11 -12.43 -21.27
CA LEU A 124 11.12 -13.73 -20.61
C LEU A 124 9.79 -14.48 -20.68
N LYS A 125 8.73 -13.92 -21.29
CA LYS A 125 7.43 -14.61 -21.44
C LYS A 125 7.59 -15.84 -22.35
N PRO A 126 7.52 -17.08 -21.82
CA PRO A 126 7.68 -18.26 -22.65
C PRO A 126 6.45 -18.39 -23.56
N ARG A 127 6.70 -18.64 -24.84
CA ARG A 127 5.68 -18.88 -25.85
C ARG A 127 4.97 -20.20 -25.51
N ARG A 128 3.79 -20.11 -24.87
CA ARG A 128 2.98 -21.28 -24.48
C ARG A 128 2.59 -22.05 -25.74
N ASN A 129 3.22 -23.19 -25.96
CA ASN A 129 2.99 -24.05 -27.12
C ASN A 129 1.68 -24.83 -26.91
N ASN A 130 0.70 -24.59 -27.77
CA ASN A 130 -0.62 -25.21 -27.66
C ASN A 130 -0.59 -26.57 -28.37
N LYS A 131 -0.25 -27.65 -27.65
CA LYS A 131 -0.46 -29.01 -28.16
C LYS A 131 -1.95 -29.37 -28.00
N ARG A 132 -2.69 -29.26 -29.10
CA ARG A 132 -3.98 -29.96 -29.30
C ARG A 132 -3.70 -31.46 -29.16
N SER A 133 -4.29 -32.11 -28.16
CA SER A 133 -4.48 -33.55 -28.16
C SER A 133 -5.89 -33.84 -28.67
N ASP A 134 -6.05 -34.06 -29.96
CA ASP A 134 -7.18 -34.84 -30.45
C ASP A 134 -6.90 -36.29 -30.10
N LYS A 135 -7.55 -36.79 -29.05
CA LYS A 135 -7.80 -38.22 -28.90
C LYS A 135 -9.15 -38.49 -29.56
N THR A 136 -9.10 -38.92 -30.81
CA THR A 136 -10.22 -39.59 -31.46
C THR A 136 -10.51 -40.88 -30.70
N SER A 137 -11.73 -40.95 -30.18
CA SER A 137 -12.37 -42.13 -29.63
C SER A 137 -12.53 -43.18 -30.73
N THR A 138 -11.85 -44.31 -30.61
CA THR A 138 -12.19 -45.55 -31.32
C THR A 138 -12.61 -46.59 -30.29
N ALA A 139 -13.91 -46.84 -30.20
CA ALA A 139 -14.51 -48.07 -29.69
C ALA A 139 -15.64 -48.42 -30.68
N PRO A 140 -15.86 -49.72 -30.94
CA PRO A 140 -16.78 -50.48 -30.10
C PRO A 140 -16.09 -51.49 -29.18
#